data_AF-A0A397W032-F1
#
_entry.id   AF-A0A397W032-F1
#
_cell.length_a   1.000
_cell.length_b   1.000
_cell.length_c   1.000
_cell.angle_alpha   90.00
_cell.angle_beta   90.00
_cell.angle_gamma   90.00
#
_symmetry.space_group_name_H-M   'P 1'
#
loop_
_entity.id
_entity.type
_entity.pdbx_description
1 polymer ?
#
loop_
_entity_poly.entity_id
_entity_poly.type
_entity_poly.pdbx_seq_one_letter_code
_entity_poly.pdbx_strand_id
1 'polypeptide(L)'
;MLISSYKDTTFLGRFPYSEGLDEFGMAGKGIIANHDPESWKFNRKFFNQAILSSNFNDEAIKWVNKLFKELEGYWKLLSNSTSHNNLQDNENDWSLEIDLSTWAHGFMCDMIIVLTTGNRFYSMASYYNKISPVNVTHSDALIEDSEKFIEGINTHVLGVTYFMFLSPFLRHHMPFIKDRVKSIAKNRDYLFERIDTIIKKRRKEIEETPVGTELRHHMLTSLIIANTERDVNNVKTFGDDLLRPMTDAEI
;
A
#
# COMPACT_ATOMS: atom_id res chain seq x y z
N MET A 1 -22.09 12.31 -19.89
CA MET A 1 -23.13 11.70 -19.04
C MET A 1 -23.44 12.71 -17.94
N LEU A 2 -24.58 13.39 -18.00
CA LEU A 2 -24.94 14.43 -17.04
C LEU A 2 -25.36 13.77 -15.73
N ILE A 3 -24.63 14.05 -14.66
CA ILE A 3 -24.91 13.55 -13.31
C ILE A 3 -26.20 14.22 -12.83
N SER A 4 -27.19 13.44 -12.43
CA SER A 4 -28.48 13.93 -11.91
C SER A 4 -28.31 14.71 -10.61
N SER A 5 -29.16 15.71 -10.41
CA SER A 5 -29.14 16.67 -9.31
C SER A 5 -29.17 16.00 -7.91
N TYR A 6 -28.09 16.23 -7.16
CA TYR A 6 -27.88 15.90 -5.75
C TYR A 6 -28.75 16.76 -4.82
N LYS A 7 -30.02 16.40 -4.59
CA LYS A 7 -30.82 17.11 -3.57
C LYS A 7 -31.11 16.35 -2.28
N ASP A 8 -30.94 15.02 -2.21
CA ASP A 8 -31.34 14.28 -1.00
C ASP A 8 -30.44 13.09 -0.61
N THR A 9 -29.10 13.25 -0.54
CA THR A 9 -28.24 12.23 0.09
C THR A 9 -27.14 12.85 0.95
N THR A 10 -27.15 12.56 2.26
CA THR A 10 -26.14 12.92 3.27
C THR A 10 -24.80 12.16 3.12
N PHE A 11 -24.63 11.37 2.06
CA PHE A 11 -23.42 10.60 1.78
C PHE A 11 -22.77 11.09 0.49
N LEU A 12 -21.42 11.17 0.48
CA LEU A 12 -20.65 11.26 -0.76
C LEU A 12 -21.14 10.18 -1.72
N GLY A 13 -21.53 10.58 -2.94
CA GLY A 13 -21.98 9.63 -3.96
C GLY A 13 -20.91 8.57 -4.20
N ARG A 14 -21.31 7.29 -4.22
CA ARG A 14 -20.39 6.18 -4.55
C ARG A 14 -19.81 6.38 -5.95
N PHE A 15 -18.60 5.88 -6.16
CA PHE A 15 -18.02 5.91 -7.49
C PHE A 15 -18.95 5.15 -8.46
N PRO A 16 -19.41 5.78 -9.56
CA PRO A 16 -20.33 5.14 -10.48
C PRO A 16 -19.64 3.99 -11.22
N TYR A 17 -20.43 3.08 -11.79
CA TYR A 17 -19.88 2.07 -12.71
C TYR A 17 -19.08 2.74 -13.83
N SER A 18 -17.92 2.17 -14.13
CA SER A 18 -17.04 2.59 -15.23
C SER A 18 -16.59 1.35 -15.98
N GLU A 19 -16.96 1.26 -17.25
CA GLU A 19 -16.52 0.19 -18.16
C GLU A 19 -14.99 0.07 -18.20
N GLY A 20 -14.27 1.20 -18.12
CA GLY A 20 -12.82 1.16 -18.09
C GLY A 20 -12.27 0.60 -16.77
N LEU A 21 -12.86 0.93 -15.62
CA LEU A 21 -12.43 0.32 -14.37
C LEU A 21 -12.82 -1.15 -14.27
N ASP A 22 -13.87 -1.57 -14.98
CA ASP A 22 -14.25 -2.97 -15.14
C ASP A 22 -13.21 -3.72 -15.98
N GLU A 23 -12.83 -3.16 -17.14
CA GLU A 23 -11.73 -3.66 -17.98
C GLU A 23 -10.40 -3.75 -17.21
N PHE A 24 -10.14 -2.77 -16.33
CA PHE A 24 -8.95 -2.76 -15.48
C PHE A 24 -9.06 -3.74 -14.30
N GLY A 25 -10.24 -4.27 -13.99
CA GLY A 25 -10.48 -5.27 -12.95
C GLY A 25 -10.74 -4.72 -11.55
N MET A 26 -11.07 -3.43 -11.43
CA MET A 26 -11.32 -2.73 -10.17
C MET A 26 -12.80 -2.45 -9.89
N ALA A 27 -13.66 -2.43 -10.92
CA ALA A 27 -15.07 -2.12 -10.73
C ALA A 27 -15.73 -3.14 -9.78
N GLY A 28 -16.45 -2.63 -8.78
CA GLY A 28 -17.21 -3.48 -7.83
C GLY A 28 -16.35 -4.16 -6.76
N LYS A 29 -15.06 -3.83 -6.65
CA LYS A 29 -14.12 -4.42 -5.69
C LYS A 29 -13.49 -3.38 -4.77
N GLY A 30 -13.08 -3.83 -3.58
CA GLY A 30 -12.49 -2.97 -2.55
C GLY A 30 -13.45 -1.87 -2.10
N ILE A 31 -12.91 -0.67 -1.84
CA ILE A 31 -13.68 0.48 -1.31
C ILE A 31 -13.80 1.61 -2.33
N ILE A 32 -12.75 1.88 -3.10
CA ILE A 32 -12.63 3.10 -3.93
C ILE A 32 -13.53 3.03 -5.17
N ALA A 33 -13.39 1.98 -5.99
CA ALA A 33 -14.13 1.80 -7.25
C ALA A 33 -15.29 0.80 -7.12
N ASN A 34 -15.82 0.64 -5.91
CA ASN A 34 -16.87 -0.32 -5.61
C ASN A 34 -18.25 0.34 -5.69
N HIS A 35 -18.91 0.14 -6.82
CA HIS A 35 -20.27 0.63 -7.08
C HIS A 35 -21.34 -0.32 -6.51
N ASP A 36 -20.98 -1.54 -6.15
CA ASP A 36 -21.91 -2.52 -5.59
C ASP A 36 -22.17 -2.22 -4.09
N PRO A 37 -23.42 -1.93 -3.69
CA PRO A 37 -23.74 -1.52 -2.32
C PRO A 37 -23.36 -2.51 -1.23
N GLU A 38 -23.59 -3.80 -1.47
CA GLU A 38 -23.45 -4.84 -0.45
C GLU A 38 -21.98 -5.26 -0.31
N SER A 39 -21.29 -5.45 -1.44
CA SER A 39 -19.83 -5.62 -1.52
C SER A 39 -19.11 -4.45 -0.86
N TRP A 40 -19.51 -3.20 -1.13
CA TRP A 40 -18.87 -2.03 -0.53
C TRP A 40 -19.07 -1.99 0.99
N LYS A 41 -20.29 -2.25 1.48
CA LYS A 41 -20.57 -2.30 2.93
C LYS A 41 -19.73 -3.39 3.61
N PHE A 42 -19.66 -4.57 3.01
CA PHE A 42 -18.84 -5.69 3.48
C PHE A 42 -17.37 -5.26 3.59
N ASN A 43 -16.74 -4.86 2.47
CA ASN A 43 -15.32 -4.47 2.45
C ASN A 43 -15.00 -3.31 3.41
N ARG A 44 -15.88 -2.30 3.49
CA ARG A 44 -15.70 -1.16 4.40
C ARG A 44 -15.75 -1.56 5.87
N LYS A 45 -16.59 -2.53 6.26
CA LYS A 45 -16.67 -3.02 7.64
C LYS A 45 -15.34 -3.65 8.07
N PHE A 46 -14.79 -4.56 7.26
CA PHE A 46 -13.49 -5.19 7.53
C PHE A 46 -12.33 -4.18 7.56
N PHE A 47 -12.30 -3.26 6.59
CA PHE A 47 -11.28 -2.22 6.57
C PHE A 47 -11.32 -1.37 7.84
N ASN A 48 -12.50 -0.87 8.22
CA ASN A 48 -12.66 -0.09 9.44
C ASN A 48 -12.26 -0.89 10.69
N GLN A 49 -12.65 -2.16 10.78
CA GLN A 49 -12.26 -3.03 11.90
C GLN A 49 -10.74 -3.19 12.00
N ALA A 50 -10.04 -3.31 10.86
CA ALA A 50 -8.59 -3.43 10.85
C ALA A 50 -7.91 -2.11 11.27
N ILE A 51 -8.20 -1.00 10.57
CA ILE A 51 -7.45 0.26 10.73
C ILE A 51 -7.83 1.09 11.95
N LEU A 52 -9.03 0.89 12.53
CA LEU A 52 -9.48 1.62 13.71
C LEU A 52 -9.18 0.88 15.02
N SER A 53 -8.55 -0.30 14.96
CA SER A 53 -8.19 -1.06 16.15
C SER A 53 -7.07 -0.38 16.95
N SER A 54 -7.08 -0.53 18.28
CA SER A 54 -6.00 -0.03 19.15
C SER A 54 -4.66 -0.66 18.77
N ASN A 55 -4.66 -1.96 18.48
CA ASN A 55 -3.44 -2.68 18.14
C ASN A 55 -2.81 -2.17 16.83
N PHE A 56 -3.63 -1.81 15.84
CA PHE A 56 -3.13 -1.19 14.61
C PHE A 56 -2.50 0.18 14.90
N ASN A 57 -3.13 1.00 15.74
CA ASN A 57 -2.59 2.31 16.14
C ASN A 57 -1.27 2.18 16.91
N ASP A 58 -1.17 1.21 17.81
CA ASP A 58 0.07 0.94 18.56
C ASP A 58 1.21 0.51 17.62
N GLU A 59 0.92 -0.37 16.66
CA GLU A 59 1.90 -0.75 15.62
C GLU A 59 2.28 0.44 14.74
N ALA A 60 1.33 1.28 14.34
CA ALA A 60 1.60 2.50 13.58
C ALA A 60 2.59 3.41 14.32
N ILE A 61 2.38 3.67 15.62
CA ILE A 61 3.27 4.50 16.42
C ILE A 61 4.68 3.87 16.52
N LYS A 62 4.78 2.55 16.72
CA LYS A 62 6.07 1.85 16.75
C LYS A 62 6.81 1.98 15.43
N TRP A 63 6.12 1.77 14.30
CA TRP A 63 6.72 1.83 12.97
C TRP A 63 7.12 3.24 12.57
N VAL A 64 6.32 4.26 12.87
CA VAL A 64 6.70 5.67 12.67
C VAL A 64 8.05 5.95 13.35
N ASN A 65 8.16 5.63 14.65
CA ASN A 65 9.39 5.86 15.39
C ASN A 65 10.59 5.10 14.82
N LYS A 66 10.38 3.85 14.39
CA LYS A 66 11.45 3.04 13.81
C LYS A 66 11.90 3.58 12.45
N LEU A 67 10.96 3.91 11.56
CA LEU A 67 11.27 4.43 10.23
C LEU A 67 11.89 5.83 10.29
N PHE A 68 11.48 6.68 11.24
CA PHE A 68 12.12 7.98 11.44
C PHE A 68 13.57 7.83 11.89
N LYS A 69 13.88 6.89 12.79
CA LYS A 69 15.27 6.61 13.19
C LYS A 69 16.11 6.09 12.01
N GLU A 70 15.52 5.26 11.15
CA GLU A 70 16.20 4.80 9.93
C GLU A 70 16.47 5.98 8.97
N LEU A 71 15.48 6.86 8.75
CA LEU A 71 15.61 8.08 7.96
C LEU A 71 16.73 8.99 8.47
N GLU A 72 16.73 9.30 9.77
CA GLU A 72 17.79 10.08 10.43
C GLU A 72 19.17 9.41 10.26
N GLY A 73 19.22 8.08 10.35
CA GLY A 73 20.43 7.30 10.11
C GLY A 73 20.98 7.53 8.70
N TYR A 74 20.12 7.46 7.68
CA TYR A 74 20.54 7.74 6.30
C TYR A 74 21.03 9.17 6.11
N TRP A 75 20.33 10.18 6.67
CA TRP A 75 20.79 11.57 6.59
C TRP A 75 22.13 11.80 7.28
N LYS A 76 22.38 11.17 8.44
CA LYS A 76 23.68 11.21 9.12
C LYS A 76 24.79 10.57 8.28
N LEU A 77 24.51 9.43 7.64
CA LEU A 77 25.47 8.78 6.74
C LEU A 77 25.81 9.64 5.52
N LEU A 78 24.80 10.28 4.92
CA LEU A 78 25.02 11.20 3.80
C LEU A 78 25.86 12.40 4.22
N SER A 79 25.50 13.05 5.34
CA SER A 79 26.25 14.19 5.87
C SER A 79 27.72 13.84 6.12
N ASN A 80 28.01 12.69 6.75
CA ASN A 80 29.38 12.27 7.00
C ASN A 80 30.14 11.99 5.70
N SER A 81 29.47 11.42 4.70
CA SER A 81 30.07 11.12 3.39
C SER A 81 30.40 12.39 2.60
N THR A 82 29.58 13.45 2.71
CA THR A 82 29.81 14.74 2.04
C THR A 82 30.91 15.57 2.71
N SER A 83 31.06 15.49 4.04
CA SER A 83 32.08 16.22 4.79
C SER A 83 33.52 15.78 4.49
N HIS A 84 33.72 14.59 3.91
CA HIS A 84 35.03 14.12 3.48
C HIS A 84 35.50 14.73 2.14
N ASN A 85 34.60 15.33 1.36
CA ASN A 85 34.90 15.87 0.02
C ASN A 85 35.05 17.39 -0.03
N ASN A 86 34.58 18.10 1.00
CA ASN A 86 34.75 19.55 1.10
C ASN A 86 35.78 19.85 2.18
N LEU A 87 36.88 20.49 1.77
CA LEU A 87 37.88 21.06 2.66
C LEU A 87 37.19 21.83 3.77
N GLN A 88 37.58 21.48 4.98
CA GLN A 88 37.20 22.01 6.27
C GLN A 88 37.29 23.55 6.29
N ASP A 89 36.23 24.23 5.83
CA ASP A 89 36.03 25.64 6.12
C ASP A 89 35.36 25.76 7.49
N ASN A 90 35.96 26.62 8.31
CA ASN A 90 35.74 26.74 9.74
C ASN A 90 34.28 27.01 10.11
N GLU A 91 33.60 25.98 10.61
CA GLU A 91 32.70 25.94 11.79
C GLU A 91 32.01 24.56 11.76
N ASN A 92 31.56 24.04 12.90
CA ASN A 92 30.91 22.73 13.04
C ASN A 92 29.52 22.63 12.34
N ASP A 93 29.29 23.42 11.30
CA ASP A 93 28.01 23.55 10.61
C ASP A 93 28.07 22.72 9.32
N TRP A 94 27.45 21.54 9.34
CA TRP A 94 27.26 20.73 8.13
C TRP A 94 25.94 21.14 7.49
N SER A 95 25.94 21.34 6.18
CA SER A 95 24.72 21.52 5.39
C SER A 95 24.53 20.31 4.49
N LEU A 96 23.35 19.69 4.59
CA LEU A 96 22.94 18.60 3.70
C LEU A 96 21.73 19.09 2.91
N GLU A 97 21.91 19.26 1.60
CA GLU A 97 20.79 19.48 0.70
C GLU A 97 20.10 18.13 0.44
N ILE A 98 18.80 18.06 0.72
CA ILE A 98 17.99 16.86 0.50
C ILE A 98 16.73 17.19 -0.30
N ASP A 99 16.35 16.27 -1.18
CA ASP A 99 15.00 16.27 -1.76
C ASP A 99 14.02 15.67 -0.74
N LEU A 100 13.39 16.55 0.04
CA LEU A 100 12.41 16.17 1.05
C LEU A 100 11.19 15.44 0.44
N SER A 101 10.80 15.74 -0.79
CA SER A 101 9.67 15.09 -1.45
C SER A 101 9.98 13.62 -1.73
N THR A 102 11.17 13.33 -2.25
CA THR A 102 11.59 11.95 -2.53
C THR A 102 11.80 11.15 -1.25
N TRP A 103 12.37 11.76 -0.20
CA TRP A 103 12.46 11.15 1.13
C TRP A 103 11.09 10.86 1.75
N ALA A 104 10.18 11.82 1.69
CA ALA A 104 8.82 11.65 2.20
C ALA A 104 8.06 10.55 1.45
N HIS A 105 8.23 10.46 0.13
CA HIS A 105 7.66 9.37 -0.67
C HIS A 105 8.20 8.00 -0.22
N GLY A 106 9.53 7.86 -0.08
CA GLY A 106 10.14 6.62 0.41
C GLY A 106 9.66 6.24 1.82
N PHE A 107 9.60 7.21 2.72
CA PHE A 107 9.10 7.01 4.09
C PHE A 107 7.64 6.53 4.09
N MET A 108 6.77 7.19 3.31
CA MET A 108 5.35 6.82 3.24
C MET A 108 5.13 5.45 2.60
N CYS A 109 5.91 5.09 1.57
CA CYS A 109 5.88 3.75 0.99
C CYS A 109 6.26 2.68 2.03
N ASP A 110 7.35 2.88 2.76
CA ASP A 110 7.79 1.94 3.80
C ASP A 110 6.77 1.81 4.93
N MET A 111 6.16 2.93 5.34
CA MET A 111 5.12 3.00 6.37
C MET A 111 3.85 2.25 5.94
N ILE A 112 3.34 2.52 4.74
CA ILE A 112 2.12 1.87 4.24
C ILE A 112 2.36 0.37 4.08
N ILE A 113 3.46 -0.04 3.47
CA ILE A 113 3.74 -1.47 3.21
C ILE A 113 3.87 -2.24 4.52
N VAL A 114 4.61 -1.70 5.50
CA VAL A 114 4.80 -2.42 6.75
C VAL A 114 3.51 -2.53 7.57
N LEU A 115 2.67 -1.49 7.58
CA LEU A 115 1.39 -1.52 8.30
C LEU A 115 0.30 -2.31 7.58
N THR A 116 0.36 -2.41 6.26
CA THR A 116 -0.63 -3.18 5.50
C THR A 116 -0.25 -4.65 5.44
N THR A 117 0.98 -4.98 5.06
CA THR A 117 1.39 -6.36 4.79
C THR A 117 2.30 -6.97 5.84
N GLY A 118 2.89 -6.17 6.74
CA GLY A 118 3.90 -6.63 7.69
C GLY A 118 5.29 -6.87 7.08
N ASN A 119 5.50 -6.52 5.81
CA ASN A 119 6.78 -6.73 5.11
C ASN A 119 7.63 -5.45 5.11
N ARG A 120 8.95 -5.59 4.93
CA ARG A 120 9.89 -4.47 4.76
C ARG A 120 10.31 -4.35 3.30
N PHE A 121 10.17 -3.16 2.73
CA PHE A 121 10.53 -2.89 1.32
C PHE A 121 11.70 -1.89 1.20
N TYR A 122 12.01 -1.10 2.23
CA TYR A 122 13.24 -0.29 2.28
C TYR A 122 13.37 0.72 1.12
N SER A 123 12.26 1.36 0.75
CA SER A 123 12.16 2.43 -0.23
C SER A 123 13.12 3.58 0.09
N MET A 124 13.26 3.93 1.37
CA MET A 124 14.23 4.93 1.83
C MET A 124 15.68 4.51 1.58
N ALA A 125 15.99 3.23 1.79
CA ALA A 125 17.33 2.68 1.56
C ALA A 125 17.67 2.63 0.07
N SER A 126 16.70 2.26 -0.77
CA SER A 126 16.80 2.34 -2.23
C SER A 126 17.18 3.75 -2.66
N TYR A 127 16.46 4.76 -2.17
CA TYR A 127 16.76 6.14 -2.52
C TYR A 127 18.14 6.57 -2.02
N TYR A 128 18.48 6.25 -0.78
CA TYR A 128 19.82 6.49 -0.23
C TYR A 128 20.93 5.90 -1.14
N ASN A 129 20.77 4.65 -1.60
CA ASN A 129 21.76 3.99 -2.47
C ASN A 129 21.90 4.66 -3.85
N LYS A 130 20.91 5.43 -4.30
CA LYS A 130 20.99 6.19 -5.56
C LYS A 130 21.82 7.47 -5.43
N ILE A 131 21.90 8.02 -4.22
CA ILE A 131 22.54 9.33 -3.97
C ILE A 131 23.81 9.24 -3.10
N SER A 132 24.08 8.08 -2.50
CA SER A 132 25.26 7.83 -1.67
C SER A 132 26.36 7.11 -2.45
N PRO A 133 27.64 7.41 -2.20
CA PRO A 133 28.76 6.62 -2.74
C PRO A 133 28.91 5.26 -2.06
N VAL A 134 28.30 5.06 -0.88
CA VAL A 134 28.38 3.81 -0.10
C VAL A 134 26.99 3.25 0.08
N ASN A 135 26.72 2.10 -0.55
CA ASN A 135 25.43 1.43 -0.48
C ASN A 135 25.20 0.76 0.88
N VAL A 136 23.96 0.85 1.37
CA VAL A 136 23.45 0.00 2.44
C VAL A 136 22.77 -1.24 1.86
N THR A 137 22.90 -2.37 2.54
CA THR A 137 22.19 -3.61 2.23
C THR A 137 21.36 -4.02 3.45
N HIS A 138 20.18 -4.60 3.18
CA HIS A 138 19.29 -5.15 4.20
C HIS A 138 19.09 -6.65 3.92
N SER A 139 19.18 -7.48 4.95
CA SER A 139 19.12 -8.96 4.82
C SER A 139 17.73 -9.50 4.47
N ASP A 140 16.69 -8.77 4.85
CA ASP A 140 15.33 -9.32 4.94
C ASP A 140 14.52 -9.12 3.65
N ALA A 141 14.96 -8.23 2.76
CA ALA A 141 14.38 -8.00 1.44
C ALA A 141 15.44 -7.51 0.45
N LEU A 142 15.44 -8.04 -0.77
CA LEU A 142 16.24 -7.50 -1.86
C LEU A 142 15.68 -6.12 -2.23
N ILE A 143 16.49 -5.07 -2.11
CA ILE A 143 16.09 -3.68 -2.42
C ILE A 143 15.52 -3.58 -3.84
N GLU A 144 16.07 -4.35 -4.80
CA GLU A 144 15.60 -4.41 -6.18
C GLU A 144 14.14 -4.93 -6.30
N ASP A 145 13.78 -5.96 -5.52
CA ASP A 145 12.40 -6.48 -5.50
C ASP A 145 11.41 -5.40 -5.01
N SER A 146 11.87 -4.55 -4.09
CA SER A 146 11.07 -3.48 -3.55
C SER A 146 10.88 -2.32 -4.50
N GLU A 147 11.92 -1.89 -5.20
CA GLU A 147 11.84 -0.86 -6.24
C GLU A 147 10.84 -1.25 -7.33
N LYS A 148 10.96 -2.49 -7.81
CA LYS A 148 10.05 -3.04 -8.82
C LYS A 148 8.59 -3.04 -8.35
N PHE A 149 8.35 -3.35 -7.08
CA PHE A 149 7.00 -3.33 -6.53
C PHE A 149 6.44 -1.91 -6.41
N ILE A 150 7.23 -0.95 -5.95
CA ILE A 150 6.83 0.47 -5.83
C ILE A 150 6.57 1.07 -7.21
N GLU A 151 7.45 0.81 -8.18
CA GLU A 151 7.24 1.18 -9.59
C GLU A 151 5.96 0.53 -10.13
N GLY A 152 5.71 -0.72 -9.75
CA GLY A 152 4.47 -1.40 -10.05
C GLY A 152 3.25 -0.65 -9.53
N ILE A 153 3.25 -0.25 -8.26
CA ILE A 153 2.15 0.54 -7.65
C ILE A 153 1.95 1.86 -8.39
N ASN A 154 3.02 2.60 -8.66
CA ASN A 154 2.95 3.87 -9.39
C ASN A 154 2.35 3.68 -10.80
N THR A 155 2.76 2.63 -11.50
CA THR A 155 2.22 2.27 -12.81
C THR A 155 0.74 1.84 -12.73
N HIS A 156 0.33 1.21 -11.63
CA HIS A 156 -1.06 0.84 -11.41
C HIS A 156 -1.96 2.06 -11.17
N VAL A 157 -1.52 3.02 -10.36
CA VAL A 157 -2.24 4.30 -10.14
C VAL A 157 -2.37 5.08 -11.45
N LEU A 158 -1.31 5.10 -12.26
CA LEU A 158 -1.38 5.65 -13.62
C LEU A 158 -2.41 4.89 -14.47
N GLY A 159 -2.43 3.55 -14.36
CA GLY A 159 -3.42 2.71 -15.01
C GLY A 159 -4.85 3.09 -14.66
N VAL A 160 -5.17 3.28 -13.38
CA VAL A 160 -6.49 3.75 -12.94
C VAL A 160 -6.88 5.03 -13.68
N THR A 161 -5.96 5.98 -13.82
CA THR A 161 -6.21 7.24 -14.56
C THR A 161 -6.50 6.99 -16.05
N TYR A 162 -5.73 6.10 -16.69
CA TYR A 162 -5.94 5.74 -18.11
C TYR A 162 -7.31 5.13 -18.34
N PHE A 163 -7.68 4.16 -17.51
CA PHE A 163 -8.93 3.44 -17.65
C PHE A 163 -10.14 4.26 -17.18
N MET A 164 -9.94 5.26 -16.31
CA MET A 164 -11.00 6.17 -15.90
C MET A 164 -11.35 7.22 -16.97
N PHE A 165 -10.35 7.79 -17.65
CA PHE A 165 -10.55 8.98 -18.51
C PHE A 165 -10.43 8.73 -20.01
N LEU A 166 -9.70 7.70 -20.45
CA LEU A 166 -9.61 7.39 -21.89
C LEU A 166 -10.82 6.54 -22.29
N SER A 167 -11.42 6.82 -23.44
CA SER A 167 -12.51 5.98 -23.97
C SER A 167 -12.00 4.60 -24.39
N PRO A 168 -12.86 3.57 -24.46
CA PRO A 168 -12.49 2.26 -24.99
C PRO A 168 -11.83 2.36 -26.37
N PHE A 169 -12.32 3.26 -27.23
CA PHE A 169 -11.73 3.47 -28.55
C PHE A 169 -10.24 3.87 -28.49
N LEU A 170 -9.90 4.84 -27.63
CA LEU A 170 -8.52 5.29 -27.47
C LEU A 170 -7.64 4.18 -26.90
N ARG A 171 -8.14 3.42 -25.91
CA ARG A 171 -7.39 2.31 -25.30
C ARG A 171 -7.11 1.16 -26.26
N HIS A 172 -8.06 0.83 -27.13
CA HIS A 172 -7.99 -0.38 -27.96
C HIS A 172 -7.45 -0.15 -29.38
N HIS A 173 -7.55 1.08 -29.91
CA HIS A 173 -7.27 1.35 -31.32
C HIS A 173 -6.18 2.38 -31.58
N MET A 174 -5.94 3.35 -30.69
CA MET A 174 -4.87 4.34 -30.92
C MET A 174 -3.49 3.72 -30.61
N PRO A 175 -2.55 3.62 -31.57
CA PRO A 175 -1.33 2.81 -31.41
C PRO A 175 -0.51 3.12 -30.14
N PHE A 176 -0.14 4.39 -29.93
CA PHE A 176 0.66 4.80 -28.77
C PHE A 176 -0.04 4.56 -27.43
N ILE A 177 -1.35 4.74 -27.38
CA ILE A 177 -2.14 4.50 -26.16
C ILE A 177 -2.28 3.00 -25.92
N LYS A 178 -2.58 2.23 -26.97
CA LYS A 178 -2.79 0.78 -26.89
C LYS A 178 -1.57 0.05 -26.36
N ASP A 179 -0.38 0.37 -26.85
CA ASP A 179 0.85 -0.26 -26.37
C ASP A 179 1.11 0.06 -24.89
N ARG A 180 0.80 1.29 -24.47
CA ARG A 180 0.90 1.71 -23.06
C ARG A 180 -0.14 1.02 -22.18
N VAL A 181 -1.38 0.90 -22.64
CA VAL A 181 -2.46 0.15 -21.96
C VAL A 181 -2.06 -1.32 -21.78
N LYS A 182 -1.45 -1.94 -22.79
CA LYS A 182 -0.95 -3.32 -22.68
C LYS A 182 0.15 -3.46 -21.63
N SER A 183 1.07 -2.49 -21.55
CA SER A 183 2.10 -2.47 -20.50
C SER A 183 1.50 -2.30 -19.11
N ILE A 184 0.52 -1.40 -18.97
CA ILE A 184 -0.21 -1.16 -17.73
C ILE A 184 -0.97 -2.42 -17.28
N ALA A 185 -1.61 -3.14 -18.21
CA ALA A 185 -2.31 -4.39 -17.91
C ALA A 185 -1.35 -5.48 -17.41
N LYS A 186 -0.19 -5.65 -18.07
CA LYS A 186 0.86 -6.58 -17.59
C LYS A 186 1.35 -6.22 -16.19
N ASN A 187 1.51 -4.93 -15.91
CA ASN A 187 1.91 -4.45 -14.59
C ASN A 187 0.85 -4.74 -13.52
N ARG A 188 -0.44 -4.56 -13.85
CA ARG A 188 -1.54 -4.96 -12.96
C ARG A 188 -1.46 -6.45 -12.64
N ASP A 189 -1.28 -7.30 -13.66
CA ASP A 189 -1.23 -8.75 -13.46
C ASP A 189 -0.06 -9.14 -12.54
N TYR A 190 1.13 -8.55 -12.77
CA TYR A 190 2.30 -8.69 -11.88
C TYR A 190 1.99 -8.29 -10.43
N LEU A 191 1.36 -7.14 -10.21
CA LEU A 191 1.03 -6.68 -8.86
C LEU A 191 0.03 -7.59 -8.17
N PHE A 192 -1.02 -8.01 -8.88
CA PHE A 192 -2.05 -8.87 -8.30
C PHE A 192 -1.46 -10.23 -7.92
N GLU A 193 -0.59 -10.81 -8.76
CA GLU A 193 0.14 -12.03 -8.42
C GLU A 193 1.05 -11.84 -7.19
N ARG A 194 1.74 -10.70 -7.10
CA ARG A 194 2.62 -10.40 -5.96
C ARG A 194 1.84 -10.22 -4.67
N ILE A 195 0.70 -9.52 -4.70
CA ILE A 195 -0.19 -9.32 -3.56
C ILE A 195 -0.81 -10.67 -3.13
N ASP A 196 -1.30 -11.46 -4.08
CA ASP A 196 -1.84 -12.80 -3.82
C ASP A 196 -0.80 -13.71 -3.15
N THR A 197 0.46 -13.65 -3.60
CA THR A 197 1.57 -14.37 -2.95
C THR A 197 1.77 -13.94 -1.50
N ILE A 198 1.70 -12.63 -1.22
CA ILE A 198 1.83 -12.08 0.15
C ILE A 198 0.65 -12.55 1.03
N ILE A 199 -0.57 -12.51 0.52
CA ILE A 199 -1.79 -12.95 1.22
C ILE A 199 -1.68 -14.44 1.57
N LYS A 200 -1.38 -15.29 0.57
CA LYS A 200 -1.26 -16.74 0.76
C LYS A 200 -0.15 -17.12 1.74
N LYS A 201 1.01 -16.48 1.63
CA LYS A 201 2.10 -16.67 2.59
C LYS A 201 1.63 -16.34 4.00
N ARG A 202 0.94 -15.21 4.18
CA ARG A 202 0.49 -14.79 5.50
C ARG A 202 -0.59 -15.71 6.09
N ARG A 203 -1.52 -16.20 5.27
CA ARG A 203 -2.50 -17.20 5.71
C ARG A 203 -1.83 -18.46 6.20
N LYS A 204 -0.89 -19.00 5.42
CA LYS A 204 -0.11 -20.18 5.81
C LYS A 204 0.62 -19.97 7.14
N GLU A 205 1.28 -18.83 7.33
CA GLU A 205 1.93 -18.50 8.61
C GLU A 205 0.95 -18.48 9.79
N ILE A 206 -0.28 -17.96 9.59
CA ILE A 206 -1.31 -17.93 10.63
C ILE A 206 -1.81 -19.35 10.95
N GLU A 207 -2.01 -20.19 9.94
CA GLU A 207 -2.44 -21.58 10.09
C GLU A 207 -1.39 -22.43 10.84
N GLU A 208 -0.11 -22.23 10.53
CA GLU A 208 1.02 -22.92 11.18
C GLU A 208 1.30 -22.40 12.61
N THR A 209 0.84 -21.19 12.94
CA THR A 209 1.02 -20.61 14.28
C THR A 209 0.02 -21.24 15.27
N PRO A 210 0.47 -21.80 16.42
CA PRO A 210 -0.43 -22.40 17.41
C PRO A 210 -1.54 -21.45 17.88
N VAL A 211 -2.75 -21.99 18.04
CA VAL A 211 -3.91 -21.22 18.55
C VAL A 211 -3.57 -20.66 19.95
N GLY A 212 -3.87 -19.38 20.16
CA GLY A 212 -3.55 -18.65 21.39
C GLY A 212 -2.19 -17.94 21.39
N THR A 213 -1.36 -18.16 20.37
CA THR A 213 -0.14 -17.37 20.16
C THR A 213 -0.50 -16.01 19.54
N GLU A 214 0.11 -14.94 20.03
CA GLU A 214 -0.13 -13.59 19.54
C GLU A 214 0.32 -13.45 18.08
N LEU A 215 -0.58 -12.94 17.23
CA LEU A 215 -0.29 -12.62 15.83
C LEU A 215 0.07 -11.14 15.70
N ARG A 216 0.87 -10.81 14.69
CA ARG A 216 1.23 -9.41 14.39
C ARG A 216 0.01 -8.60 13.96
N HIS A 217 -0.14 -7.38 14.49
CA HIS A 217 -1.32 -6.53 14.31
C HIS A 217 -1.23 -5.55 13.12
N HIS A 218 -0.85 -6.06 11.95
CA HIS A 218 -0.92 -5.30 10.68
C HIS A 218 -2.23 -5.60 9.95
N MET A 219 -2.65 -4.70 9.04
CA MET A 219 -3.96 -4.75 8.38
C MET A 219 -4.26 -6.12 7.77
N LEU A 220 -3.33 -6.71 7.01
CA LEU A 220 -3.51 -8.01 6.37
C LEU A 220 -3.82 -9.13 7.38
N THR A 221 -3.16 -9.15 8.53
CA THR A 221 -3.47 -10.14 9.58
C THR A 221 -4.90 -9.92 10.09
N SER A 222 -5.27 -8.67 10.39
CA SER A 222 -6.61 -8.33 10.85
C SER A 222 -7.68 -8.72 9.82
N LEU A 223 -7.47 -8.48 8.53
CA LEU A 223 -8.40 -8.87 7.47
C LEU A 223 -8.54 -10.39 7.34
N ILE A 224 -7.44 -11.13 7.47
CA ILE A 224 -7.44 -12.61 7.39
C ILE A 224 -8.20 -13.23 8.57
N ILE A 225 -7.96 -12.75 9.80
CA ILE A 225 -8.51 -13.36 11.01
C ILE A 225 -9.87 -12.79 11.41
N ALA A 226 -10.32 -11.69 10.79
CA ALA A 226 -11.59 -11.07 11.14
C ALA A 226 -12.76 -12.06 11.08
N ASN A 227 -13.62 -12.02 12.09
CA ASN A 227 -14.72 -12.96 12.31
C ASN A 227 -14.32 -14.44 12.41
N THR A 228 -13.06 -14.73 12.75
CA THR A 228 -12.61 -16.09 13.13
C THR A 228 -12.43 -16.18 14.65
N GLU A 229 -12.14 -17.38 15.17
CA GLU A 229 -11.78 -17.59 16.58
C GLU A 229 -10.51 -16.83 17.00
N ARG A 230 -9.69 -16.40 16.05
CA ARG A 230 -8.45 -15.65 16.29
C ARG A 230 -8.68 -14.14 16.31
N ASP A 231 -9.89 -13.66 16.02
CA ASP A 231 -10.21 -12.23 16.03
C ASP A 231 -10.33 -11.68 17.46
N VAL A 232 -9.27 -11.03 17.93
CA VAL A 232 -9.21 -10.40 19.25
C VAL A 232 -10.08 -9.14 19.32
N ASN A 233 -10.38 -8.51 18.18
CA ASN A 233 -11.15 -7.27 18.09
C ASN A 233 -12.63 -7.53 17.78
N ASN A 234 -13.10 -8.78 17.88
CA ASN A 234 -14.49 -9.15 17.64
C ASN A 234 -15.40 -8.53 18.72
N VAL A 235 -15.73 -7.25 18.53
CA VAL A 235 -16.84 -6.62 19.24
C VAL A 235 -18.09 -7.31 18.70
N LYS A 236 -18.64 -8.25 19.46
CA LYS A 236 -20.01 -8.73 19.30
C LYS A 236 -20.95 -7.54 19.37
N THR A 237 -21.09 -6.85 18.25
CA THR A 237 -21.99 -5.72 18.11
C THR A 237 -23.37 -6.35 18.05
N PHE A 238 -24.09 -6.26 19.17
CA PHE A 238 -25.44 -6.79 19.35
C PHE A 238 -26.30 -6.53 18.10
N GLY A 239 -26.60 -7.58 17.33
CA GLY A 239 -27.63 -7.56 16.29
C GLY A 239 -27.19 -7.93 14.86
N ASP A 240 -25.90 -7.96 14.53
CA ASP A 240 -25.44 -8.43 13.22
C ASP A 240 -25.02 -9.90 13.31
N ASP A 241 -25.57 -10.78 12.45
CA ASP A 241 -25.00 -12.10 12.21
C ASP A 241 -23.49 -11.94 11.93
N LEU A 242 -22.66 -12.76 12.58
CA LEU A 242 -21.22 -12.77 12.34
C LEU A 242 -20.98 -12.96 10.84
N LEU A 243 -20.45 -11.93 10.18
CA LEU A 243 -20.11 -12.02 8.77
C LEU A 243 -19.07 -13.11 8.57
N ARG A 244 -19.17 -13.84 7.45
CA ARG A 244 -18.12 -14.78 7.07
C ARG A 244 -16.76 -14.08 6.95
N PRO A 245 -15.63 -14.78 7.18
CA PRO A 245 -14.29 -14.25 6.88
C PRO A 245 -14.14 -13.84 5.41
N MET A 246 -13.19 -12.92 5.14
CA MET A 246 -12.83 -12.51 3.78
C MET A 246 -12.08 -13.63 3.06
N THR A 247 -12.35 -13.77 1.76
CA THR A 247 -11.58 -14.62 0.83
C THR A 247 -10.32 -13.89 0.34
N ASP A 248 -9.39 -14.61 -0.27
CA ASP A 248 -8.16 -14.01 -0.86
C ASP A 248 -8.46 -12.96 -1.93
N ALA A 249 -9.53 -13.13 -2.69
CA ALA A 249 -9.89 -12.20 -3.76
C ALA A 249 -10.57 -10.91 -3.25
N GLU A 250 -11.05 -10.93 -2.00
CA GLU A 250 -11.68 -9.76 -1.35
C GLU A 250 -10.67 -8.91 -0.58
N ILE A 251 -9.56 -9.51 -0.16
CA ILE A 251 -8.41 -8.84 0.48
C ILE A 251 -7.55 -8.16 -0.59
#